data_AF-A0A9D5BLR3-F1
#
_entry.id   AF-A0A9D5BLR3-F1
#
_cell.length_a   1.000
_cell.length_b   1.000
_cell.length_c   1.000
_cell.angle_alpha   90.00
_cell.angle_beta   90.00
_cell.angle_gamma   90.00
#
_symmetry.space_group_name_H-M   'P 1'
#
loop_
_entity.id
_entity.type
_entity.pdbx_description
1 polymer ?
#
loop_
_entity_poly.entity_id
_entity_poly.type
_entity_poly.pdbx_seq_one_letter_code
_entity_poly.pdbx_strand_id
1 'polypeptide(L)'
;MASSSHKLFLLLFTILFSLTSPLHTTTSTTTTLNHKLTSLKSLCKTTPYPNLCFNTLKLTISININPNIITYLLQSLQQAISETTKLSNLFHNIGHSTAVIEKQRGSIQDCNELHQSTLTSLKTSLTRIRSSNKRNIADARIYLSAALTNKNTCLEGLDSASGNLKAVLVNSVINTYKHVSNSLSMLSNHVNQASNQKGHKQKMVSPKWLDLDEYDRNEALVVAADGSGNFSSINDAVNFAPNNSMVRIVIYVKEGIYDENVEIPSYKTNIIMLGDGSDSTVITGNRSVVDGWTTFRSATLAVSGDGFLARYIAFENKAGPEKHQAVALRVNADFTAFYKCAIYGYQDTLYVHSFRQFYRECDIYGTIDFIFGNAAVVLQECNIVSRMPLPNQFTVITAQSRDNPDEDTGISIQNCSILATDELYLNSSRIKSYLGRPWRVYSRTVLIESYIDDFIDDKGWTKWSNEQGLDSLFYGEYENYGPGSKIDNRVEWLGYHLMDYNDAYNFTVSEFITGDEWLESTSVPYDDGI
;
A
#
# COMPACT_ATOMS: atom_id res chain seq x y z
N MET A 1 47.63 108.66 15.19
CA MET A 1 47.08 109.04 16.50
C MET A 1 45.82 108.20 16.74
N ALA A 2 45.82 107.41 17.83
CA ALA A 2 44.69 106.77 18.54
C ALA A 2 43.66 105.95 17.71
N SER A 3 43.15 104.76 18.09
CA SER A 3 43.19 103.99 19.33
C SER A 3 42.81 102.52 19.04
N SER A 4 43.38 101.60 19.85
CA SER A 4 42.76 100.44 20.54
C SER A 4 41.26 100.15 20.29
N SER A 5 40.69 98.93 20.34
CA SER A 5 41.09 97.60 20.86
C SER A 5 39.88 96.64 20.83
N HIS A 6 40.14 95.33 21.05
CA HIS A 6 39.25 94.20 21.45
C HIS A 6 39.02 93.15 20.33
N LYS A 7 39.67 91.96 20.42
CA LYS A 7 39.22 90.69 21.09
C LYS A 7 37.96 90.12 20.38
N LEU A 8 37.82 88.86 19.98
CA LEU A 8 38.47 87.57 20.24
C LEU A 8 37.84 86.51 19.28
N PHE A 9 38.60 85.49 18.86
CA PHE A 9 38.21 84.10 18.47
C PHE A 9 37.06 83.80 17.48
N LEU A 10 37.35 83.13 16.35
CA LEU A 10 37.05 81.70 16.05
C LEU A 10 36.99 81.37 14.55
N LEU A 11 37.55 80.20 14.23
CA LEU A 11 37.22 79.27 13.13
C LEU A 11 37.36 79.74 11.67
N LEU A 12 38.22 79.05 10.90
CA LEU A 12 37.78 78.38 9.66
C LEU A 12 38.81 77.31 9.24
N PHE A 13 38.35 76.05 9.14
CA PHE A 13 39.03 74.92 8.50
C PHE A 13 38.32 74.71 7.15
N THR A 14 39.06 74.74 6.04
CA THR A 14 38.52 74.48 4.69
C THR A 14 39.10 73.18 4.11
N ILE A 15 38.21 72.19 4.02
CA ILE A 15 37.91 71.33 2.87
C ILE A 15 39.07 70.98 1.91
N LEU A 16 39.40 69.68 1.84
CA LEU A 16 39.75 69.04 0.57
C LEU A 16 39.19 67.60 0.51
N PHE A 17 38.36 67.38 -0.51
CA PHE A 17 37.76 66.12 -0.92
C PHE A 17 38.81 65.13 -1.43
N SER A 18 38.75 63.87 -1.00
CA SER A 18 39.33 62.73 -1.71
C SER A 18 38.22 61.78 -2.14
N LEU A 19 38.18 61.50 -3.45
CA LEU A 19 37.35 60.47 -4.06
C LEU A 19 37.87 59.08 -3.67
N THR A 20 37.07 58.32 -2.92
CA THR A 20 37.12 56.86 -2.92
C THR A 20 35.69 56.35 -3.12
N SER A 21 35.44 55.74 -4.27
CA SER A 21 34.22 54.99 -4.55
C SER A 21 34.20 53.74 -3.67
N PRO A 22 33.18 53.49 -2.83
CA PRO A 22 33.03 52.19 -2.21
C PRO A 22 32.52 51.21 -3.27
N LEU A 23 33.21 50.09 -3.38
CA LEU A 23 32.72 48.88 -4.03
C LEU A 23 31.35 48.55 -3.41
N HIS A 24 30.26 48.68 -4.17
CA HIS A 24 28.97 48.19 -3.71
C HIS A 24 29.06 46.68 -3.52
N THR A 25 29.02 46.26 -2.26
CA THR A 25 29.09 44.88 -1.82
C THR A 25 27.81 44.12 -2.21
N THR A 26 27.99 42.95 -2.81
CA THR A 26 26.96 41.94 -3.14
C THR A 26 26.43 41.22 -1.89
N THR A 27 25.92 41.96 -0.91
CA THR A 27 25.44 41.41 0.39
C THR A 27 23.99 40.92 0.38
N SER A 28 23.16 41.38 -0.57
CA SER A 28 21.73 40.98 -0.66
C SER A 28 21.51 39.58 -1.26
N THR A 29 22.34 39.16 -2.22
CA THR A 29 22.22 37.85 -2.89
C THR A 29 22.74 36.69 -2.04
N THR A 30 23.77 36.92 -1.21
CA THR A 30 24.36 35.92 -0.31
C THR A 30 23.47 35.63 0.90
N THR A 31 22.81 36.65 1.46
CA THR A 31 21.88 36.51 2.59
C THR A 31 20.60 35.77 2.20
N THR A 32 20.03 36.06 1.03
CA THR A 32 18.85 35.37 0.49
C THR A 32 19.11 33.90 0.13
N LEU A 33 20.27 33.59 -0.46
CA LEU A 33 20.69 32.21 -0.73
C LEU A 33 20.89 31.39 0.55
N ASN A 34 21.53 31.98 1.57
CA ASN A 34 21.72 31.33 2.88
C ASN A 34 20.40 31.05 3.60
N HIS A 35 19.42 31.95 3.49
CA HIS A 35 18.09 31.73 4.03
C HIS A 35 17.37 30.57 3.33
N LYS A 36 17.42 30.51 1.98
CA LYS A 36 16.84 29.40 1.19
C LYS A 36 17.47 28.05 1.53
N LEU A 37 18.79 28.00 1.68
CA LEU A 37 19.51 26.78 2.07
C LEU A 37 19.13 26.32 3.49
N THR A 38 18.93 27.26 4.42
CA THR A 38 18.49 26.96 5.79
C THR A 38 17.06 26.41 5.80
N SER A 39 16.15 27.04 5.05
CA SER A 39 14.77 26.56 4.89
C SER A 39 14.73 25.15 4.28
N LEU A 40 15.54 24.89 3.26
CA LEU A 40 15.65 23.55 2.67
C LEU A 40 16.19 22.50 3.64
N LYS A 41 17.21 22.84 4.45
CA LYS A 41 17.70 21.93 5.50
C LYS A 41 16.60 21.60 6.51
N SER A 42 15.80 22.59 6.90
CA SER A 42 14.66 22.38 7.80
C SER A 42 13.63 21.45 7.18
N LEU A 43 13.29 21.64 5.91
CA LEU A 43 12.37 20.77 5.18
C LEU A 43 12.89 19.33 5.11
N CYS A 44 14.15 19.13 4.74
CA CYS A 44 14.71 17.80 4.61
C CYS A 44 14.92 17.08 5.94
N LYS A 45 14.98 17.79 7.07
CA LYS A 45 15.13 17.20 8.41
C LYS A 45 13.96 16.29 8.79
N THR A 46 12.77 16.52 8.24
CA THR A 46 11.58 15.70 8.49
C THR A 46 11.50 14.46 7.60
N THR A 47 12.42 14.29 6.65
CA THR A 47 12.44 13.13 5.75
C THR A 47 13.29 11.99 6.30
N PRO A 48 13.01 10.72 5.95
CA PRO A 48 13.79 9.57 6.41
C PRO A 48 15.27 9.60 5.99
N TYR A 49 15.61 10.28 4.89
CA TYR A 49 16.98 10.43 4.42
C TYR A 49 17.35 11.91 4.18
N PRO A 50 17.60 12.70 5.26
CA PRO A 50 17.77 14.17 5.17
C PRO A 50 18.91 14.62 4.26
N ASN A 51 20.06 13.94 4.34
CA ASN A 51 21.23 14.29 3.52
C ASN A 51 20.96 14.05 2.02
N LEU A 52 20.25 12.97 1.69
CA LEU A 52 19.88 12.65 0.32
C LEU A 52 18.86 13.66 -0.22
N CYS A 53 17.86 14.02 0.59
CA CYS A 53 16.89 15.08 0.29
C CYS A 53 17.61 16.40 -0.01
N PHE A 54 18.49 16.84 0.89
CA PHE A 54 19.21 18.10 0.75
C PHE A 54 20.08 18.12 -0.51
N ASN A 55 20.83 17.05 -0.76
CA ASN A 55 21.69 16.94 -1.94
C ASN A 55 20.91 16.92 -3.25
N THR A 56 19.71 16.36 -3.26
CA THR A 56 18.81 16.35 -4.41
C THR A 56 18.28 17.74 -4.71
N LEU A 57 17.82 18.46 -3.69
CA LEU A 57 17.06 19.71 -3.85
C LEU A 57 17.94 20.98 -3.90
N LYS A 58 19.19 20.92 -3.42
CA LYS A 58 20.08 22.10 -3.37
C LYS A 58 20.34 22.72 -4.75
N LEU A 59 20.28 21.92 -5.82
CA LEU A 59 20.50 22.40 -7.20
C LEU A 59 19.30 23.25 -7.71
N THR A 60 18.10 23.02 -7.20
CA THR A 60 16.87 23.75 -7.57
C THR A 60 16.85 25.17 -7.02
N ILE A 61 17.54 25.41 -5.89
CA ILE A 61 17.64 26.73 -5.26
C ILE A 61 18.36 27.74 -6.18
N SER A 62 19.29 27.27 -7.01
CA SER A 62 20.01 28.10 -7.97
C SER A 62 19.15 28.60 -9.13
N ILE A 63 17.99 27.98 -9.38
CA ILE A 63 17.17 28.19 -10.59
C ILE A 63 15.89 28.97 -10.28
N ASN A 64 15.35 28.91 -9.05
CA ASN A 64 14.06 29.53 -8.70
C ASN A 64 14.18 30.65 -7.63
N ILE A 65 13.51 31.78 -7.89
CA ILE A 65 13.55 32.96 -7.02
C ILE A 65 12.74 32.74 -5.72
N ASN A 66 11.75 31.83 -5.67
CA ASN A 66 11.10 31.43 -4.41
C ASN A 66 10.31 30.08 -4.54
N PRO A 67 10.99 28.92 -4.51
CA PRO A 67 10.31 27.62 -4.69
C PRO A 67 9.34 27.32 -3.53
N ASN A 68 8.10 26.94 -3.87
CA ASN A 68 7.12 26.45 -2.90
C ASN A 68 7.33 24.94 -2.61
N ILE A 69 6.62 24.42 -1.62
CA ILE A 69 6.73 23.01 -1.20
C ILE A 69 6.44 22.01 -2.34
N ILE A 70 5.46 22.32 -3.19
CA ILE A 70 5.12 21.52 -4.37
C ILE A 70 6.29 21.47 -5.36
N THR A 71 7.02 22.57 -5.54
CA THR A 71 8.21 22.60 -6.41
C THR A 71 9.29 21.64 -5.91
N TYR A 72 9.56 21.65 -4.61
CA TYR A 72 10.52 20.72 -4.00
C TYR A 72 10.06 19.27 -4.09
N LEU A 73 8.78 19.01 -3.84
CA LEU A 73 8.20 17.67 -3.95
C LEU A 73 8.29 17.13 -5.39
N LEU A 74 7.91 17.93 -6.39
CA LEU A 74 8.01 17.55 -7.80
C LEU A 74 9.46 17.26 -8.20
N GLN A 75 10.43 18.04 -7.70
CA GLN A 75 11.86 17.79 -7.94
C GLN A 75 12.33 16.48 -7.29
N SER A 76 11.94 16.25 -6.03
CA SER A 76 12.28 15.01 -5.31
C SER A 76 11.76 13.80 -6.06
N LEU A 77 10.52 13.87 -6.54
CA LEU A 77 9.88 12.81 -7.31
C LEU A 77 10.50 12.61 -8.69
N GLN A 78 10.90 13.69 -9.38
CA GLN A 78 11.65 13.58 -10.64
C GLN A 78 12.99 12.88 -10.43
N GLN A 79 13.68 13.16 -9.33
CA GLN A 79 14.91 12.45 -8.99
C GLN A 79 14.64 10.97 -8.69
N ALA A 80 13.55 10.65 -7.97
CA ALA A 80 13.14 9.27 -7.73
C ALA A 80 12.85 8.52 -9.04
N ILE A 81 12.14 9.13 -9.99
CA ILE A 81 11.90 8.57 -11.33
C ILE A 81 13.21 8.35 -12.08
N SER A 82 14.14 9.31 -12.01
CA SER A 82 15.46 9.21 -12.66
C SER A 82 16.26 8.02 -12.14
N GLU A 83 16.41 7.87 -10.81
CA GLU A 83 17.13 6.74 -10.22
C GLU A 83 16.42 5.40 -10.47
N THR A 84 15.08 5.38 -10.40
CA THR A 84 14.28 4.19 -10.73
C THR A 84 14.48 3.77 -12.18
N THR A 85 14.56 4.73 -13.11
CA THR A 85 14.84 4.45 -14.53
C THR A 85 16.24 3.88 -14.73
N LYS A 86 17.25 4.37 -14.00
CA LYS A 86 18.61 3.81 -14.04
C LYS A 86 18.65 2.37 -13.53
N LEU A 87 17.91 2.08 -12.46
CA LEU A 87 17.81 0.74 -11.89
C LEU A 87 17.20 -0.28 -12.87
N SER A 88 16.31 0.14 -13.78
CA SER A 88 15.75 -0.73 -14.82
C SER A 88 16.83 -1.36 -15.70
N ASN A 89 17.91 -0.63 -16.00
CA ASN A 89 19.03 -1.17 -16.78
C ASN A 89 19.76 -2.29 -16.02
N LEU A 90 19.87 -2.17 -14.69
CA LEU A 90 20.48 -3.21 -13.87
C LEU A 90 19.62 -4.49 -13.86
N PHE A 91 18.31 -4.36 -13.71
CA PHE A 91 17.38 -5.50 -13.79
C PHE A 91 17.45 -6.19 -15.15
N HIS A 92 17.47 -5.42 -16.25
CA HIS A 92 17.62 -5.96 -17.59
C HIS A 92 18.93 -6.76 -17.75
N ASN A 93 20.05 -6.20 -17.29
CA ASN A 93 21.37 -6.85 -17.39
C ASN A 93 21.46 -8.13 -16.51
N ILE A 94 20.83 -8.12 -15.33
CA ILE A 94 20.84 -9.27 -14.43
C ILE A 94 19.92 -10.39 -14.93
N GLY A 95 18.76 -10.06 -15.53
CA GLY A 95 17.84 -11.05 -16.09
C GLY A 95 18.44 -11.93 -17.19
N HIS A 96 19.56 -11.49 -17.80
CA HIS A 96 20.29 -12.24 -18.82
C HIS A 96 21.58 -12.91 -18.29
N SER A 97 21.80 -12.92 -16.98
CA SER A 97 23.05 -13.36 -16.34
C SER A 97 22.80 -14.44 -15.29
N THR A 98 23.73 -15.39 -15.15
CA THR A 98 23.75 -16.37 -14.04
C THR A 98 24.36 -15.79 -12.76
N ALA A 99 24.57 -14.47 -12.70
CA ALA A 99 25.24 -13.78 -11.60
C ALA A 99 24.37 -13.59 -10.34
N VAL A 100 23.05 -13.78 -10.47
CA VAL A 100 22.15 -13.97 -9.32
C VAL A 100 21.51 -15.35 -9.48
N ILE A 101 21.73 -16.20 -8.48
CA ILE A 101 21.22 -17.57 -8.44
C ILE A 101 19.99 -17.55 -7.55
N GLU A 102 18.84 -17.73 -8.19
CA GLU A 102 17.54 -17.78 -7.53
C GLU A 102 17.35 -19.13 -6.82
N LYS A 103 17.00 -19.09 -5.53
CA LYS A 103 16.57 -20.30 -4.80
C LYS A 103 15.08 -20.56 -5.01
N GLN A 104 14.29 -19.50 -5.06
CA GLN A 104 12.86 -19.53 -5.39
C GLN A 104 12.67 -19.06 -6.83
N ARG A 105 11.85 -19.78 -7.58
CA ARG A 105 11.51 -19.49 -8.97
C ARG A 105 10.83 -18.12 -9.07
N GLY A 106 11.44 -17.24 -9.87
CA GLY A 106 10.84 -15.97 -10.25
C GLY A 106 11.14 -14.81 -9.33
N SER A 107 12.08 -14.92 -8.37
CA SER A 107 12.53 -13.80 -7.53
C SER A 107 12.99 -12.57 -8.34
N ILE A 108 13.78 -12.76 -9.40
CA ILE A 108 14.23 -11.68 -10.30
C ILE A 108 13.07 -11.17 -11.15
N GLN A 109 12.20 -12.08 -11.60
CA GLN A 109 11.02 -11.71 -12.38
C GLN A 109 10.08 -10.83 -11.56
N ASP A 110 9.81 -11.20 -10.30
CA ASP A 110 9.03 -10.43 -9.32
C ASP A 110 9.62 -9.05 -9.15
N CYS A 111 10.92 -8.97 -8.86
CA CYS A 111 11.59 -7.69 -8.73
C CYS A 111 11.45 -6.81 -9.97
N ASN A 112 11.57 -7.37 -11.17
CA ASN A 112 11.43 -6.61 -12.40
C ASN A 112 9.99 -6.11 -12.60
N GLU A 113 8.97 -6.96 -12.42
CA GLU A 113 7.56 -6.59 -12.57
C GLU A 113 7.14 -5.54 -11.53
N LEU A 114 7.50 -5.75 -10.27
CA LEU A 114 7.27 -4.81 -9.16
C LEU A 114 7.99 -3.47 -9.42
N HIS A 115 9.19 -3.50 -10.00
CA HIS A 115 9.92 -2.30 -10.38
C HIS A 115 9.26 -1.52 -11.53
N GLN A 116 8.71 -2.22 -12.54
CA GLN A 116 7.93 -1.55 -13.60
C GLN A 116 6.63 -0.95 -13.05
N SER A 117 5.95 -1.66 -12.15
CA SER A 117 4.79 -1.14 -11.42
C SER A 117 5.17 0.14 -10.64
N THR A 118 6.28 0.12 -9.90
CA THR A 118 6.82 1.32 -9.23
C THR A 118 7.04 2.48 -10.20
N LEU A 119 7.68 2.26 -11.34
CA LEU A 119 7.94 3.33 -12.30
C LEU A 119 6.64 3.97 -12.81
N THR A 120 5.60 3.16 -13.00
CA THR A 120 4.25 3.63 -13.35
C THR A 120 3.66 4.46 -12.22
N SER A 121 3.66 3.95 -10.99
CA SER A 121 3.20 4.67 -9.79
C SER A 121 3.89 6.03 -9.63
N LEU A 122 5.21 6.11 -9.79
CA LEU A 122 5.96 7.37 -9.67
C LEU A 122 5.56 8.39 -10.74
N LYS A 123 5.40 7.95 -12.00
CA LYS A 123 4.95 8.82 -13.10
C LYS A 123 3.52 9.30 -12.88
N THR A 124 2.64 8.43 -12.39
CA THR A 124 1.27 8.78 -12.03
C THR A 124 1.25 9.80 -10.89
N SER A 125 1.98 9.58 -9.80
CA SER A 125 2.13 10.54 -8.70
C SER A 125 2.61 11.91 -9.20
N LEU A 126 3.55 11.96 -10.15
CA LEU A 126 4.06 13.22 -10.70
C LEU A 126 2.96 14.00 -11.42
N THR A 127 2.16 13.33 -12.25
CA THR A 127 1.02 13.93 -12.96
C THR A 127 -0.05 14.41 -11.98
N ARG A 128 -0.35 13.59 -10.98
CA ARG A 128 -1.34 13.90 -9.94
C ARG A 128 -0.93 15.12 -9.11
N ILE A 129 0.31 15.19 -8.63
CA ILE A 129 0.82 16.33 -7.84
C ILE A 129 0.82 17.62 -8.69
N ARG A 130 1.16 17.55 -9.98
CA ARG A 130 1.13 18.74 -10.87
C ARG A 130 -0.24 19.39 -10.99
N SER A 131 -1.30 18.60 -10.95
CA SER A 131 -2.67 19.12 -10.98
C SER A 131 -3.03 19.98 -9.76
N SER A 132 -2.25 19.89 -8.66
CA SER A 132 -2.44 20.62 -7.40
C SER A 132 -3.83 20.45 -6.75
N ASN A 133 -4.59 19.42 -7.12
CA ASN A 133 -5.84 19.06 -6.46
C ASN A 133 -5.55 18.20 -5.21
N LYS A 134 -6.14 18.53 -4.05
CA LYS A 134 -5.99 17.78 -2.80
C LYS A 134 -6.23 16.28 -2.96
N ARG A 135 -7.21 15.86 -3.77
CA ARG A 135 -7.50 14.44 -4.04
C ARG A 135 -6.36 13.75 -4.78
N ASN A 136 -5.87 14.37 -5.84
CA ASN A 136 -4.74 13.86 -6.59
C ASN A 136 -3.46 13.77 -5.72
N ILE A 137 -3.32 14.63 -4.72
CA ILE A 137 -2.22 14.55 -3.73
C ILE A 137 -2.39 13.33 -2.81
N ALA A 138 -3.61 13.01 -2.36
CA ALA A 138 -3.89 11.80 -1.58
C ALA A 138 -3.66 10.53 -2.42
N ASP A 139 -4.13 10.49 -3.67
CA ASP A 139 -3.86 9.39 -4.60
C ASP A 139 -2.35 9.17 -4.78
N ALA A 140 -1.58 10.25 -4.94
CA ALA A 140 -0.13 10.17 -5.07
C ALA A 140 0.54 9.49 -3.87
N ARG A 141 -0.04 9.61 -2.67
CA ARG A 141 0.45 8.96 -1.44
C ARG A 141 0.24 7.45 -1.50
N ILE A 142 -0.92 6.99 -1.99
CA ILE A 142 -1.22 5.57 -2.22
C ILE A 142 -0.23 4.97 -3.23
N TYR A 143 -0.01 5.63 -4.38
CA TYR A 143 0.94 5.18 -5.40
C TYR A 143 2.38 5.08 -4.86
N LEU A 144 2.82 6.05 -4.05
CA LEU A 144 4.15 6.02 -3.42
C LEU A 144 4.28 4.95 -2.33
N SER A 145 3.20 4.68 -1.58
CA SER A 145 3.15 3.58 -0.61
C SER A 145 3.24 2.22 -1.31
N ALA A 146 2.52 2.04 -2.43
CA ALA A 146 2.63 0.84 -3.26
C ALA A 146 4.05 0.64 -3.81
N ALA A 147 4.73 1.72 -4.22
CA ALA A 147 6.13 1.64 -4.66
C ALA A 147 7.08 1.14 -3.54
N LEU A 148 6.92 1.62 -2.30
CA LEU A 148 7.73 1.13 -1.18
C LEU A 148 7.41 -0.34 -0.83
N THR A 149 6.15 -0.74 -0.99
CA THR A 149 5.71 -2.14 -0.85
C THR A 149 6.39 -3.03 -1.89
N ASN A 150 6.34 -2.64 -3.18
CA ASN A 150 7.02 -3.33 -4.28
C ASN A 150 8.51 -3.56 -3.98
N LYS A 151 9.19 -2.56 -3.41
CA LYS A 151 10.59 -2.68 -2.96
C LYS A 151 10.75 -3.73 -1.88
N ASN A 152 9.89 -3.73 -0.85
CA ASN A 152 9.99 -4.71 0.24
C ASN A 152 9.80 -6.14 -0.28
N THR A 153 8.78 -6.39 -1.09
CA THR A 153 8.51 -7.71 -1.69
C THR A 153 9.67 -8.18 -2.59
N CYS A 154 10.24 -7.28 -3.41
CA CYS A 154 11.44 -7.60 -4.20
C CYS A 154 12.63 -7.98 -3.31
N LEU A 155 12.91 -7.22 -2.24
CA LEU A 155 14.01 -7.51 -1.32
C LEU A 155 13.83 -8.85 -0.58
N GLU A 156 12.60 -9.19 -0.21
CA GLU A 156 12.26 -10.48 0.41
C GLU A 156 12.49 -11.65 -0.57
N GLY A 157 12.04 -11.52 -1.81
CA GLY A 157 12.32 -12.52 -2.86
C GLY A 157 13.81 -12.71 -3.13
N LEU A 158 14.61 -11.64 -2.97
CA LEU A 158 16.07 -11.67 -3.10
C LEU A 158 16.80 -12.21 -1.86
N ASP A 159 16.15 -12.27 -0.69
CA ASP A 159 16.81 -12.68 0.55
C ASP A 159 17.36 -14.10 0.46
N SER A 160 16.57 -15.01 -0.14
CA SER A 160 16.94 -16.40 -0.37
C SER A 160 17.90 -16.62 -1.54
N ALA A 161 18.11 -15.61 -2.40
CA ALA A 161 18.98 -15.69 -3.56
C ALA A 161 20.47 -15.67 -3.17
N SER A 162 21.35 -16.03 -4.11
CA SER A 162 22.82 -15.98 -3.96
C SER A 162 23.51 -15.46 -5.23
N GLY A 163 24.84 -15.42 -5.25
CA GLY A 163 25.62 -14.97 -6.41
C GLY A 163 26.36 -13.64 -6.19
N ASN A 164 27.31 -13.36 -7.09
CA ASN A 164 28.25 -12.24 -6.97
C ASN A 164 27.60 -10.86 -7.18
N LEU A 165 26.49 -10.77 -7.91
CA LEU A 165 25.79 -9.49 -8.11
C LEU A 165 24.62 -9.25 -7.16
N LYS A 166 24.28 -10.21 -6.28
CA LYS A 166 23.18 -10.04 -5.28
C LYS A 166 23.38 -8.77 -4.45
N ALA A 167 24.55 -8.60 -3.85
CA ALA A 167 24.83 -7.47 -2.97
C ALA A 167 24.76 -6.13 -3.72
N VAL A 168 25.23 -6.09 -4.98
CA VAL A 168 25.15 -4.90 -5.83
C VAL A 168 23.67 -4.59 -6.12
N LEU A 169 22.89 -5.58 -6.53
CA LEU A 169 21.46 -5.41 -6.81
C LEU A 169 20.69 -4.92 -5.59
N VAL A 170 20.84 -5.59 -4.45
CA VAL A 170 20.17 -5.22 -3.20
C VAL A 170 20.51 -3.79 -2.79
N ASN A 171 21.79 -3.42 -2.84
CA ASN A 171 22.21 -2.06 -2.51
C ASN A 171 21.66 -1.02 -3.50
N SER A 172 21.61 -1.34 -4.80
CA SER A 172 21.04 -0.47 -5.82
C SER A 172 19.54 -0.27 -5.63
N VAL A 173 18.79 -1.33 -5.31
CA VAL A 173 17.37 -1.25 -4.95
C VAL A 173 17.19 -0.37 -3.72
N ILE A 174 17.87 -0.68 -2.61
CA ILE A 174 17.77 0.09 -1.37
C ILE A 174 18.05 1.57 -1.63
N ASN A 175 19.17 1.91 -2.28
CA ASN A 175 19.56 3.30 -2.51
C ASN A 175 18.59 4.06 -3.42
N THR A 176 18.05 3.39 -4.45
CA THR A 176 17.05 3.99 -5.35
C THR A 176 15.79 4.37 -4.59
N TYR A 177 15.25 3.46 -3.78
CA TYR A 177 13.99 3.67 -3.07
C TYR A 177 14.10 4.63 -1.87
N LYS A 178 15.32 5.02 -1.45
CA LYS A 178 15.50 6.17 -0.53
C LYS A 178 14.92 7.47 -1.10
N HIS A 179 15.01 7.66 -2.42
CA HIS A 179 14.41 8.83 -3.09
C HIS A 179 12.88 8.78 -3.09
N VAL A 180 12.30 7.59 -3.26
CA VAL A 180 10.85 7.36 -3.17
C VAL A 180 10.36 7.67 -1.76
N SER A 181 11.05 7.15 -0.74
CA SER A 181 10.73 7.39 0.68
C SER A 181 10.78 8.87 1.05
N ASN A 182 11.80 9.60 0.62
CA ASN A 182 11.84 11.06 0.82
C ASN A 182 10.68 11.78 0.11
N SER A 183 10.32 11.35 -1.10
CA SER A 183 9.19 11.93 -1.85
C SER A 183 7.87 11.71 -1.14
N LEU A 184 7.64 10.50 -0.60
CA LEU A 184 6.46 10.16 0.20
C LEU A 184 6.40 11.03 1.46
N SER A 185 7.50 11.14 2.20
CA SER A 185 7.53 11.92 3.45
C SER A 185 7.28 13.42 3.21
N MET A 186 7.83 13.98 2.14
CA MET A 186 7.55 15.37 1.75
C MET A 186 6.08 15.59 1.38
N LEU A 187 5.45 14.60 0.72
CA LEU A 187 4.04 14.63 0.37
C LEU A 187 3.15 14.56 1.63
N SER A 188 3.42 13.64 2.54
CA SER A 188 2.65 13.46 3.79
C SER A 188 2.71 14.69 4.69
N ASN A 189 3.89 15.30 4.83
CA ASN A 189 4.05 16.57 5.56
C ASN A 189 3.22 17.71 4.94
N HIS A 190 3.07 17.75 3.62
CA HIS A 190 2.23 18.74 2.95
C HIS A 190 0.73 18.51 3.18
N VAL A 191 0.27 17.25 3.15
CA VAL A 191 -1.13 16.88 3.40
C VAL A 191 -1.52 17.25 4.83
N ASN A 192 -0.68 16.93 5.82
CA ASN A 192 -0.94 17.22 7.24
C ASN A 192 -1.04 18.73 7.54
N GLN A 193 -0.32 19.57 6.80
CA GLN A 193 -0.45 21.03 6.93
C GLN A 193 -1.76 21.57 6.33
N ALA A 194 -2.36 20.86 5.38
CA ALA A 194 -3.57 21.25 4.67
C ALA A 194 -4.88 20.70 5.28
N SER A 195 -4.79 19.73 6.19
CA SER A 195 -5.93 19.07 6.86
C SER A 195 -6.45 19.79 8.10
N ASN A 196 -5.70 20.74 8.67
CA ASN A 196 -6.14 21.64 9.79
C ASN A 196 -7.30 22.60 9.43
N GLN A 197 -7.99 22.37 8.31
CA GLN A 197 -9.20 23.06 7.88
C GLN A 197 -10.18 22.06 7.24
N LYS A 198 -10.91 21.28 8.04
CA LYS A 198 -12.11 20.58 7.55
C LYS A 198 -13.24 20.65 8.58
N GLY A 199 -14.39 21.14 8.12
CA GLY A 199 -15.69 20.88 8.71
C GLY A 199 -16.32 19.69 8.00
N HIS A 200 -17.00 18.84 8.78
CA HIS A 200 -17.67 17.63 8.31
C HIS A 200 -18.81 17.98 7.35
N LYS A 201 -18.86 17.30 6.21
CA LYS A 201 -20.06 17.22 5.37
C LYS A 201 -20.34 15.76 5.10
N GLN A 202 -21.22 15.19 5.92
CA GLN A 202 -21.91 13.95 5.61
C GLN A 202 -22.70 14.17 4.32
N LYS A 203 -22.40 13.36 3.30
CA LYS A 203 -23.28 13.16 2.16
C LYS A 203 -23.68 11.69 2.19
N MET A 204 -24.79 11.43 2.86
CA MET A 204 -25.46 10.15 2.79
C MET A 204 -26.11 10.08 1.40
N VAL A 205 -25.53 9.29 0.51
CA VAL A 205 -26.12 8.99 -0.81
C VAL A 205 -26.55 7.54 -0.76
N SER A 206 -27.85 7.29 -0.67
CA SER A 206 -28.37 5.93 -0.82
C SER A 206 -28.11 5.46 -2.25
N PRO A 207 -27.36 4.36 -2.48
CA PRO A 207 -27.13 3.86 -3.81
C PRO A 207 -28.47 3.44 -4.42
N LYS A 208 -28.73 3.90 -5.64
CA LYS A 208 -29.74 3.31 -6.49
C LYS A 208 -29.10 2.03 -7.04
N TRP A 209 -29.47 0.89 -6.48
CA TRP A 209 -29.00 -0.43 -6.91
C TRP A 209 -29.13 -0.57 -8.43
N LEU A 210 -28.00 -0.66 -9.13
CA LEU A 210 -27.95 -1.17 -10.50
C LEU A 210 -27.81 -2.69 -10.39
N ASP A 211 -28.90 -3.40 -10.65
CA ASP A 211 -28.90 -4.85 -10.81
C ASP A 211 -27.97 -5.22 -11.98
N LEU A 212 -26.92 -6.00 -11.70
CA LEU A 212 -26.02 -6.50 -12.75
C LEU A 212 -26.68 -7.57 -13.65
N ASP A 213 -27.94 -7.94 -13.38
CA ASP A 213 -28.78 -8.63 -14.38
C ASP A 213 -28.95 -7.79 -15.67
N GLU A 214 -28.57 -6.52 -15.63
CA GLU A 214 -28.58 -5.59 -16.77
C GLU A 214 -27.26 -5.52 -17.56
N TYR A 215 -26.17 -6.20 -17.14
CA TYR A 215 -25.06 -6.44 -18.07
C TYR A 215 -25.51 -7.47 -19.09
N ASP A 216 -25.51 -7.10 -20.37
CA ASP A 216 -25.92 -7.98 -21.45
C ASP A 216 -25.01 -9.23 -21.44
N ARG A 217 -25.55 -10.36 -20.97
CA ARG A 217 -24.87 -11.67 -20.99
C ARG A 217 -24.42 -12.05 -22.41
N ASN A 218 -24.98 -11.43 -23.45
CA ASN A 218 -24.54 -11.61 -24.83
C ASN A 218 -23.20 -10.94 -25.14
N GLU A 219 -22.73 -9.98 -24.34
CA GLU A 219 -21.44 -9.29 -24.50
C GLU A 219 -20.33 -9.85 -23.60
N ALA A 220 -20.66 -10.79 -22.69
CA ALA A 220 -19.68 -11.40 -21.80
C ALA A 220 -18.78 -12.43 -22.51
N LEU A 221 -17.51 -12.49 -22.11
CA LEU A 221 -16.61 -13.58 -22.48
C LEU A 221 -16.93 -14.80 -21.59
N VAL A 222 -17.63 -15.78 -22.14
CA VAL A 222 -18.09 -16.96 -21.38
C VAL A 222 -17.00 -18.02 -21.33
N VAL A 223 -16.63 -18.43 -20.13
CA VAL A 223 -15.73 -19.55 -19.85
C VAL A 223 -16.54 -20.71 -19.31
N ALA A 224 -16.40 -21.89 -19.90
CA ALA A 224 -17.06 -23.09 -19.41
C ALA A 224 -16.19 -24.33 -19.62
N ALA A 225 -15.90 -25.08 -18.55
CA ALA A 225 -15.10 -26.29 -18.61
C ALA A 225 -15.72 -27.41 -19.47
N ASP A 226 -17.04 -27.40 -19.65
CA ASP A 226 -17.80 -28.37 -20.46
C ASP A 226 -17.77 -28.05 -21.98
N GLY A 227 -17.14 -26.94 -22.39
CA GLY A 227 -17.06 -26.50 -23.78
C GLY A 227 -18.30 -25.75 -24.29
N SER A 228 -19.26 -25.41 -23.41
CA SER A 228 -20.46 -24.64 -23.78
C SER A 228 -20.24 -23.12 -23.88
N GLY A 229 -19.05 -22.63 -23.49
CA GLY A 229 -18.65 -21.22 -23.50
C GLY A 229 -17.84 -20.82 -24.73
N ASN A 230 -17.39 -19.56 -24.77
CA ASN A 230 -16.45 -19.08 -25.79
C ASN A 230 -15.04 -19.64 -25.56
N PHE A 231 -14.68 -19.88 -24.29
CA PHE A 231 -13.38 -20.40 -23.86
C PHE A 231 -13.56 -21.57 -22.90
N SER A 232 -12.57 -22.48 -22.87
CA SER A 232 -12.48 -23.57 -21.89
C SER A 232 -11.54 -23.25 -20.72
N SER A 233 -10.78 -22.16 -20.79
CA SER A 233 -9.88 -21.70 -19.72
C SER A 233 -10.09 -20.21 -19.44
N ILE A 234 -9.88 -19.79 -18.19
CA ILE A 234 -9.98 -18.39 -17.79
C ILE A 234 -8.80 -17.60 -18.36
N ASN A 235 -7.60 -18.21 -18.40
CA ASN A 235 -6.42 -17.59 -18.99
C ASN A 235 -6.64 -17.20 -20.47
N ASP A 236 -7.32 -18.02 -21.28
CA ASP A 236 -7.60 -17.68 -22.68
C ASP A 236 -8.56 -16.49 -22.79
N ALA A 237 -9.60 -16.43 -21.95
CA ALA A 237 -10.53 -15.30 -21.91
C ALA A 237 -9.84 -14.00 -21.48
N VAL A 238 -8.96 -14.06 -20.46
CA VAL A 238 -8.15 -12.91 -20.02
C VAL A 238 -7.23 -12.47 -21.14
N ASN A 239 -6.56 -13.39 -21.84
CA ASN A 239 -5.68 -13.08 -22.96
C ASN A 239 -6.44 -12.43 -24.12
N PHE A 240 -7.67 -12.86 -24.39
CA PHE A 240 -8.53 -12.29 -25.42
C PHE A 240 -9.05 -10.89 -25.08
N ALA A 241 -9.33 -10.58 -23.81
CA ALA A 241 -9.85 -9.29 -23.38
C ALA A 241 -8.98 -8.11 -23.87
N PRO A 242 -9.54 -6.94 -24.21
CA PRO A 242 -8.75 -5.80 -24.68
C PRO A 242 -7.78 -5.26 -23.60
N ASN A 243 -6.61 -4.82 -24.04
CA ASN A 243 -5.64 -4.17 -23.16
C ASN A 243 -6.02 -2.71 -22.90
N ASN A 244 -5.82 -2.24 -21.67
CA ASN A 244 -6.07 -0.87 -21.21
C ASN A 244 -7.48 -0.37 -21.54
N SER A 245 -8.47 -1.26 -21.41
CA SER A 245 -9.87 -0.92 -21.65
C SER A 245 -10.32 0.16 -20.67
N MET A 246 -10.98 1.20 -21.19
CA MET A 246 -11.65 2.22 -20.37
C MET A 246 -13.07 1.80 -19.96
N VAL A 247 -13.59 0.71 -20.54
CA VAL A 247 -14.91 0.14 -20.23
C VAL A 247 -14.77 -1.20 -19.55
N ARG A 248 -15.80 -1.59 -18.78
CA ARG A 248 -15.83 -2.87 -18.07
C ARG A 248 -15.88 -4.03 -19.06
N ILE A 249 -15.05 -5.05 -18.84
CA ILE A 249 -15.04 -6.29 -19.62
C ILE A 249 -15.47 -7.43 -18.71
N VAL A 250 -16.60 -8.06 -19.01
CA VAL A 250 -17.13 -9.16 -18.20
C VAL A 250 -16.57 -10.49 -18.72
N ILE A 251 -15.90 -11.22 -17.83
CA ILE A 251 -15.55 -12.63 -18.00
C ILE A 251 -16.48 -13.41 -17.09
N TYR A 252 -17.44 -14.12 -17.69
CA TYR A 252 -18.40 -14.96 -16.98
C TYR A 252 -17.89 -16.39 -16.95
N VAL A 253 -17.59 -16.88 -15.76
CA VAL A 253 -17.02 -18.22 -15.51
C VAL A 253 -18.14 -19.10 -14.98
N LYS A 254 -18.59 -20.06 -15.78
CA LYS A 254 -19.64 -21.00 -15.36
C LYS A 254 -19.15 -21.92 -14.25
N GLU A 255 -20.09 -22.54 -13.55
CA GLU A 255 -19.84 -23.59 -12.56
C GLU A 255 -18.80 -24.61 -13.04
N GLY A 256 -17.93 -25.02 -12.12
CA GLY A 256 -16.82 -25.92 -12.39
C GLY A 256 -15.60 -25.63 -11.53
N ILE A 257 -14.66 -26.57 -11.57
CA ILE A 257 -13.35 -26.45 -10.94
C ILE A 257 -12.31 -26.19 -12.03
N TYR A 258 -11.69 -25.03 -11.99
CA TYR A 258 -10.68 -24.56 -12.92
C TYR A 258 -9.30 -24.67 -12.26
N ASP A 259 -8.57 -25.76 -12.55
CA ASP A 259 -7.21 -25.97 -12.03
C ASP A 259 -6.18 -25.20 -12.86
N GLU A 260 -6.09 -23.90 -12.59
CA GLU A 260 -5.22 -22.97 -13.28
C GLU A 260 -4.71 -21.85 -12.37
N ASN A 261 -3.44 -21.47 -12.52
CA ASN A 261 -2.94 -20.21 -11.98
C ASN A 261 -3.25 -19.09 -12.97
N VAL A 262 -4.12 -18.15 -12.59
CA VAL A 262 -4.60 -17.05 -13.43
C VAL A 262 -3.88 -15.75 -13.05
N GLU A 263 -3.44 -15.01 -14.05
CA GLU A 263 -2.86 -13.67 -13.86
C GLU A 263 -3.67 -12.62 -14.63
N ILE A 264 -4.12 -11.59 -13.93
CA ILE A 264 -4.67 -10.36 -14.50
C ILE A 264 -3.53 -9.34 -14.54
N PRO A 265 -2.78 -9.21 -15.65
CA PRO A 265 -1.64 -8.32 -15.71
C PRO A 265 -2.08 -6.85 -15.68
N SER A 266 -1.15 -5.94 -15.38
CA SER A 266 -1.44 -4.51 -15.18
C SER A 266 -2.07 -3.80 -16.38
N TYR A 267 -1.84 -4.32 -17.59
CA TYR A 267 -2.43 -3.79 -18.81
C TYR A 267 -3.83 -4.36 -19.12
N LYS A 268 -4.39 -5.24 -18.28
CA LYS A 268 -5.75 -5.79 -18.41
C LYS A 268 -6.67 -5.12 -17.38
N THR A 269 -6.97 -3.85 -17.61
CA THR A 269 -7.77 -3.01 -16.69
C THR A 269 -9.27 -3.28 -16.82
N ASN A 270 -10.02 -2.97 -15.76
CA ASN A 270 -11.49 -2.97 -15.74
C ASN A 270 -12.16 -4.33 -16.04
N ILE A 271 -11.49 -5.44 -15.77
CA ILE A 271 -12.09 -6.78 -15.86
C ILE A 271 -13.07 -6.99 -14.68
N ILE A 272 -14.23 -7.57 -14.99
CA ILE A 272 -15.17 -8.13 -14.02
C ILE A 272 -15.16 -9.65 -14.21
N MET A 273 -14.80 -10.39 -13.17
CA MET A 273 -14.89 -11.84 -13.14
C MET A 273 -16.14 -12.26 -12.36
N LEU A 274 -17.08 -12.89 -13.04
CA LEU A 274 -18.38 -13.28 -12.47
C LEU A 274 -18.50 -14.80 -12.49
N GLY A 275 -18.72 -15.43 -11.34
CA GLY A 275 -19.03 -16.86 -11.24
C GLY A 275 -20.52 -17.16 -11.09
N ASP A 276 -20.89 -18.45 -11.13
CA ASP A 276 -22.26 -18.94 -10.84
C ASP A 276 -22.57 -19.06 -9.34
N GLY A 277 -21.59 -18.81 -8.47
CA GLY A 277 -21.66 -19.06 -7.03
C GLY A 277 -20.28 -19.40 -6.49
N SER A 278 -19.93 -18.90 -5.30
CA SER A 278 -18.65 -19.22 -4.66
C SER A 278 -18.54 -20.69 -4.24
N ASP A 279 -19.67 -21.41 -4.15
CA ASP A 279 -19.77 -22.84 -3.90
C ASP A 279 -19.74 -23.70 -5.17
N SER A 280 -19.97 -23.10 -6.35
CA SER A 280 -20.07 -23.81 -7.64
C SER A 280 -18.92 -23.51 -8.61
N THR A 281 -18.35 -22.31 -8.55
CA THR A 281 -17.28 -21.84 -9.44
C THR A 281 -15.99 -21.64 -8.66
N VAL A 282 -14.99 -22.49 -8.89
CA VAL A 282 -13.73 -22.50 -8.12
C VAL A 282 -12.53 -22.42 -9.04
N ILE A 283 -11.67 -21.42 -8.85
CA ILE A 283 -10.31 -21.40 -9.41
C ILE A 283 -9.35 -21.97 -8.37
N THR A 284 -8.66 -23.06 -8.70
CA THR A 284 -7.78 -23.77 -7.77
C THR A 284 -6.35 -23.88 -8.32
N GLY A 285 -5.38 -23.89 -7.41
CA GLY A 285 -3.96 -24.04 -7.70
C GLY A 285 -3.22 -24.55 -6.46
N ASN A 286 -1.94 -24.88 -6.58
CA ASN A 286 -1.18 -25.49 -5.48
C ASN A 286 0.30 -25.04 -5.42
N ARG A 287 0.61 -23.87 -5.96
CA ARG A 287 1.98 -23.32 -5.88
C ARG A 287 2.29 -22.93 -4.44
N SER A 288 3.51 -23.18 -4.00
CA SER A 288 3.93 -22.92 -2.62
C SER A 288 5.42 -22.60 -2.51
N VAL A 289 5.83 -22.00 -1.40
CA VAL A 289 7.24 -21.73 -1.09
C VAL A 289 8.06 -23.01 -0.98
N VAL A 290 7.51 -24.07 -0.37
CA VAL A 290 8.19 -25.38 -0.25
C VAL A 290 8.49 -25.98 -1.62
N ASP A 291 7.58 -25.82 -2.59
CA ASP A 291 7.77 -26.29 -3.97
C ASP A 291 8.62 -25.34 -4.82
N GLY A 292 9.27 -24.36 -4.19
CA GLY A 292 10.26 -23.49 -4.79
C GLY A 292 9.68 -22.24 -5.44
N TRP A 293 8.41 -21.87 -5.21
CA TRP A 293 7.89 -20.57 -5.67
C TRP A 293 8.21 -19.47 -4.65
N THR A 294 8.20 -18.21 -5.09
CA THR A 294 8.10 -17.09 -4.15
C THR A 294 6.68 -17.03 -3.59
N THR A 295 6.50 -16.44 -2.39
CA THR A 295 5.14 -16.16 -1.87
C THR A 295 4.33 -15.35 -2.88
N PHE A 296 4.95 -14.34 -3.50
CA PHE A 296 4.31 -13.50 -4.53
C PHE A 296 3.79 -14.29 -5.74
N ARG A 297 4.55 -15.27 -6.26
CA ARG A 297 4.12 -16.11 -7.41
C ARG A 297 3.37 -17.37 -7.04
N SER A 298 3.17 -17.63 -5.76
CA SER A 298 2.38 -18.77 -5.30
C SER A 298 0.88 -18.60 -5.52
N ALA A 299 0.43 -17.37 -5.79
CA ALA A 299 -0.97 -17.02 -5.99
C ALA A 299 -1.69 -17.90 -7.03
N THR A 300 -2.85 -18.44 -6.68
CA THR A 300 -3.78 -19.06 -7.63
C THR A 300 -4.37 -18.01 -8.56
N LEU A 301 -4.94 -16.93 -8.01
CA LEU A 301 -5.30 -15.73 -8.78
C LEU A 301 -4.40 -14.55 -8.38
N ALA A 302 -3.72 -13.97 -9.37
CA ALA A 302 -2.87 -12.79 -9.23
C ALA A 302 -3.44 -11.59 -9.98
N VAL A 303 -3.83 -10.53 -9.26
CA VAL A 303 -4.46 -9.33 -9.83
C VAL A 303 -3.50 -8.13 -9.77
N SER A 304 -3.12 -7.65 -10.94
CA SER A 304 -2.32 -6.43 -11.13
C SER A 304 -3.02 -5.38 -12.00
N GLY A 305 -4.14 -5.71 -12.64
CA GLY A 305 -4.94 -4.79 -13.47
C GLY A 305 -5.91 -3.94 -12.64
N ASP A 306 -5.77 -2.62 -12.72
CA ASP A 306 -6.60 -1.66 -11.99
C ASP A 306 -8.09 -1.81 -12.33
N GLY A 307 -8.92 -1.57 -11.32
CA GLY A 307 -10.37 -1.66 -11.43
C GLY A 307 -10.89 -3.11 -11.43
N PHE A 308 -10.08 -4.13 -11.19
CA PHE A 308 -10.58 -5.52 -11.21
C PHE A 308 -11.72 -5.74 -10.20
N LEU A 309 -12.82 -6.38 -10.64
CA LEU A 309 -13.93 -6.79 -9.79
C LEU A 309 -14.11 -8.31 -9.86
N ALA A 310 -14.44 -8.95 -8.74
CA ALA A 310 -14.86 -10.34 -8.73
C ALA A 310 -16.12 -10.57 -7.91
N ARG A 311 -16.98 -11.48 -8.36
CA ARG A 311 -18.22 -11.84 -7.67
C ARG A 311 -18.56 -13.31 -7.79
N TYR A 312 -19.16 -13.87 -6.73
CA TYR A 312 -19.77 -15.21 -6.75
C TYR A 312 -18.81 -16.29 -7.25
N ILE A 313 -17.56 -16.25 -6.80
CA ILE A 313 -16.51 -17.18 -7.24
C ILE A 313 -15.54 -17.46 -6.08
N ALA A 314 -14.99 -18.68 -6.06
CA ALA A 314 -13.98 -19.07 -5.09
C ALA A 314 -12.56 -19.10 -5.69
N PHE A 315 -11.58 -18.72 -4.86
CA PHE A 315 -10.15 -18.83 -5.16
C PHE A 315 -9.51 -19.72 -4.10
N GLU A 316 -8.87 -20.81 -4.52
CA GLU A 316 -8.29 -21.81 -3.62
C GLU A 316 -6.80 -22.01 -3.91
N ASN A 317 -5.99 -22.06 -2.85
CA ASN A 317 -4.70 -22.73 -2.90
C ASN A 317 -4.73 -24.02 -2.07
N LYS A 318 -4.74 -25.16 -2.76
CA LYS A 318 -4.86 -26.51 -2.18
C LYS A 318 -3.51 -27.13 -1.80
N ALA A 319 -2.44 -26.35 -1.69
CA ALA A 319 -1.10 -26.86 -1.35
C ALA A 319 -1.04 -27.56 0.02
N GLY A 320 -1.82 -27.09 1.00
CA GLY A 320 -1.84 -27.64 2.36
C GLY A 320 -0.86 -26.94 3.32
N PRO A 321 -1.05 -27.09 4.65
CA PRO A 321 -0.27 -26.36 5.64
C PRO A 321 1.19 -26.82 5.75
N GLU A 322 1.52 -28.03 5.30
CA GLU A 322 2.90 -28.55 5.21
C GLU A 322 3.73 -27.87 4.13
N LYS A 323 3.08 -27.14 3.22
CA LYS A 323 3.72 -26.41 2.12
C LYS A 323 4.09 -24.97 2.47
N HIS A 324 3.85 -24.57 3.72
CA HIS A 324 4.08 -23.20 4.21
C HIS A 324 3.31 -22.18 3.36
N GLN A 325 3.94 -21.04 3.01
CA GLN A 325 3.28 -19.95 2.29
C GLN A 325 2.75 -20.43 0.92
N ALA A 326 1.44 -20.29 0.72
CA ALA A 326 0.75 -20.71 -0.48
C ALA A 326 -0.50 -19.83 -0.70
N VAL A 327 -0.34 -18.80 -1.55
CA VAL A 327 -1.35 -17.75 -1.72
C VAL A 327 -2.50 -18.23 -2.61
N ALA A 328 -3.74 -17.99 -2.20
CA ALA A 328 -4.92 -18.21 -3.03
C ALA A 328 -5.22 -16.99 -3.91
N LEU A 329 -5.26 -15.80 -3.30
CA LEU A 329 -5.52 -14.54 -3.97
C LEU A 329 -4.44 -13.50 -3.63
N ARG A 330 -3.82 -12.92 -4.65
CA ARG A 330 -2.95 -11.75 -4.52
C ARG A 330 -3.49 -10.56 -5.28
N VAL A 331 -3.50 -9.38 -4.67
CA VAL A 331 -3.95 -8.14 -5.30
C VAL A 331 -2.94 -7.01 -5.10
N ASN A 332 -2.41 -6.48 -6.20
CA ASN A 332 -1.58 -5.27 -6.26
C ASN A 332 -2.09 -4.33 -7.37
N ALA A 333 -3.40 -4.09 -7.37
CA ALA A 333 -4.11 -3.21 -8.28
C ALA A 333 -4.98 -2.24 -7.47
N ASP A 334 -5.21 -1.05 -8.00
CA ASP A 334 -6.04 -0.03 -7.34
C ASP A 334 -7.52 -0.20 -7.71
N PHE A 335 -8.41 0.24 -6.83
CA PHE A 335 -9.86 0.22 -7.03
C PHE A 335 -10.44 -1.17 -7.32
N THR A 336 -9.96 -2.19 -6.59
CA THR A 336 -10.47 -3.56 -6.73
C THR A 336 -11.52 -3.88 -5.68
N ALA A 337 -12.60 -4.56 -6.08
CA ALA A 337 -13.62 -5.03 -5.15
C ALA A 337 -13.99 -6.51 -5.36
N PHE A 338 -14.24 -7.20 -4.25
CA PHE A 338 -14.64 -8.61 -4.21
C PHE A 338 -15.95 -8.72 -3.44
N TYR A 339 -16.97 -9.34 -4.04
CA TYR A 339 -18.31 -9.44 -3.45
C TYR A 339 -18.82 -10.87 -3.47
N LYS A 340 -19.14 -11.44 -2.30
CA LYS A 340 -19.58 -12.84 -2.18
C LYS A 340 -18.61 -13.81 -2.84
N CYS A 341 -17.32 -13.60 -2.59
CA CYS A 341 -16.26 -14.50 -3.00
C CYS A 341 -15.84 -15.36 -1.80
N ALA A 342 -15.28 -16.53 -2.08
CA ALA A 342 -14.63 -17.34 -1.06
C ALA A 342 -13.12 -17.46 -1.36
N ILE A 343 -12.28 -17.34 -0.34
CA ILE A 343 -10.83 -17.39 -0.47
C ILE A 343 -10.30 -18.45 0.49
N TYR A 344 -9.83 -19.57 -0.06
CA TYR A 344 -9.45 -20.76 0.69
C TYR A 344 -7.94 -21.02 0.63
N GLY A 345 -7.33 -21.17 1.80
CA GLY A 345 -5.93 -21.57 1.93
C GLY A 345 -5.60 -22.02 3.35
N TYR A 346 -4.31 -22.01 3.65
CA TYR A 346 -3.76 -22.25 4.98
C TYR A 346 -2.87 -21.06 5.38
N GLN A 347 -1.56 -21.16 5.16
CA GLN A 347 -0.64 -20.08 5.44
C GLN A 347 -0.57 -19.11 4.24
N ASP A 348 -0.67 -17.81 4.52
CA ASP A 348 -0.61 -16.72 3.53
C ASP A 348 -1.77 -16.77 2.50
N THR A 349 -3.02 -17.06 2.91
CA THR A 349 -4.16 -17.23 1.99
C THR A 349 -4.44 -15.99 1.10
N LEU A 350 -4.65 -14.82 1.70
CA LEU A 350 -5.05 -13.58 1.04
C LEU A 350 -3.93 -12.54 1.14
N TYR A 351 -3.27 -12.29 0.01
CA TYR A 351 -2.21 -11.30 -0.10
C TYR A 351 -2.76 -9.95 -0.60
N VAL A 352 -3.21 -9.12 0.34
CA VAL A 352 -3.60 -7.71 0.12
C VAL A 352 -2.34 -6.86 -0.07
N HIS A 353 -1.64 -7.09 -1.18
CA HIS A 353 -0.28 -6.60 -1.40
C HIS A 353 -0.20 -5.06 -1.35
N SER A 354 -0.90 -4.34 -2.22
CA SER A 354 -0.82 -2.87 -2.29
C SER A 354 -2.06 -2.22 -2.90
N PHE A 355 -2.13 -0.87 -2.85
CA PHE A 355 -3.24 -0.03 -3.34
C PHE A 355 -4.54 -0.16 -2.54
N ARG A 356 -5.64 0.45 -3.03
CA ARG A 356 -6.95 0.41 -2.38
C ARG A 356 -7.74 -0.81 -2.80
N GLN A 357 -8.29 -1.52 -1.82
CA GLN A 357 -9.04 -2.76 -2.04
C GLN A 357 -10.26 -2.83 -1.12
N PHE A 358 -11.32 -3.48 -1.59
CA PHE A 358 -12.55 -3.69 -0.82
C PHE A 358 -13.04 -5.14 -0.93
N TYR A 359 -13.41 -5.74 0.19
CA TYR A 359 -13.96 -7.10 0.24
C TYR A 359 -15.27 -7.04 1.02
N ARG A 360 -16.37 -7.50 0.42
CA ARG A 360 -17.72 -7.45 1.00
C ARG A 360 -18.36 -8.84 0.99
N GLU A 361 -18.87 -9.27 2.14
CA GLU A 361 -19.59 -10.54 2.27
C GLU A 361 -18.76 -11.73 1.75
N CYS A 362 -17.45 -11.70 1.97
CA CYS A 362 -16.54 -12.76 1.55
C CYS A 362 -16.27 -13.75 2.69
N ASP A 363 -16.03 -15.01 2.34
CA ASP A 363 -15.53 -16.01 3.29
C ASP A 363 -14.02 -16.21 3.10
N ILE A 364 -13.23 -16.03 4.16
CA ILE A 364 -11.76 -16.08 4.08
C ILE A 364 -11.23 -17.07 5.10
N TYR A 365 -10.54 -18.11 4.61
CA TYR A 365 -10.08 -19.22 5.43
C TYR A 365 -8.56 -19.32 5.46
N GLY A 366 -7.99 -19.56 6.64
CA GLY A 366 -6.56 -19.85 6.74
C GLY A 366 -6.07 -20.18 8.15
N THR A 367 -4.74 -20.23 8.32
CA THR A 367 -4.08 -20.59 9.58
C THR A 367 -3.13 -19.49 10.04
N ILE A 368 -2.00 -19.31 9.35
CA ILE A 368 -0.94 -18.36 9.72
C ILE A 368 -0.92 -17.23 8.69
N ASP A 369 -0.96 -15.99 9.19
CA ASP A 369 -0.81 -14.76 8.40
C ASP A 369 -1.76 -14.72 7.19
N PHE A 370 -2.97 -15.27 7.34
CA PHE A 370 -3.79 -15.59 6.18
C PHE A 370 -4.48 -14.38 5.55
N ILE A 371 -4.41 -13.20 6.17
CA ILE A 371 -4.66 -11.90 5.55
C ILE A 371 -3.42 -11.01 5.79
N PHE A 372 -2.64 -10.77 4.75
CA PHE A 372 -1.34 -10.12 4.91
C PHE A 372 -1.00 -9.18 3.75
N GLY A 373 -0.10 -8.22 4.00
CA GLY A 373 0.35 -7.26 3.01
C GLY A 373 0.29 -5.80 3.48
N ASN A 374 0.32 -4.87 2.54
CA ASN A 374 0.44 -3.44 2.78
C ASN A 374 -0.52 -2.61 1.89
N ALA A 375 -1.67 -3.17 1.51
CA ALA A 375 -2.76 -2.41 0.90
C ALA A 375 -3.37 -1.40 1.89
N ALA A 376 -4.16 -0.46 1.38
CA ALA A 376 -5.23 0.19 2.13
C ALA A 376 -6.51 -0.62 1.86
N VAL A 377 -6.90 -1.48 2.79
CA VAL A 377 -7.99 -2.44 2.55
C VAL A 377 -9.04 -2.35 3.63
N VAL A 378 -10.31 -2.41 3.20
CA VAL A 378 -11.46 -2.64 4.09
C VAL A 378 -12.10 -3.98 3.74
N LEU A 379 -12.26 -4.83 4.76
CA LEU A 379 -13.07 -6.03 4.72
C LEU A 379 -14.34 -5.75 5.51
N GLN A 380 -15.50 -5.87 4.87
CA GLN A 380 -16.78 -5.51 5.45
C GLN A 380 -17.77 -6.68 5.37
N GLU A 381 -18.41 -7.04 6.48
CA GLU A 381 -19.36 -8.16 6.54
C GLU A 381 -18.79 -9.51 6.06
N CYS A 382 -17.48 -9.71 6.19
CA CYS A 382 -16.83 -10.96 5.84
C CYS A 382 -16.88 -11.97 7.00
N ASN A 383 -16.90 -13.26 6.67
CA ASN A 383 -16.54 -14.32 7.61
C ASN A 383 -15.05 -14.59 7.50
N ILE A 384 -14.33 -14.41 8.60
CA ILE A 384 -12.88 -14.63 8.68
C ILE A 384 -12.67 -15.85 9.56
N VAL A 385 -12.33 -16.98 8.94
CA VAL A 385 -12.42 -18.31 9.55
C VAL A 385 -11.05 -18.95 9.72
N SER A 386 -10.59 -19.03 10.96
CA SER A 386 -9.35 -19.72 11.32
C SER A 386 -9.54 -21.25 11.26
N ARG A 387 -8.60 -21.95 10.64
CA ARG A 387 -8.58 -23.41 10.49
C ARG A 387 -7.59 -24.05 11.45
N MET A 388 -7.71 -25.35 11.65
CA MET A 388 -6.74 -26.14 12.40
C MET A 388 -5.33 -26.04 11.74
N PRO A 389 -4.29 -25.57 12.46
CA PRO A 389 -2.93 -25.52 11.95
C PRO A 389 -2.21 -26.87 12.18
N LEU A 390 -0.94 -26.97 11.77
CA LEU A 390 -0.13 -28.16 12.09
C LEU A 390 0.14 -28.27 13.60
N PRO A 391 0.50 -29.47 14.11
CA PRO A 391 0.90 -29.63 15.50
C PRO A 391 2.00 -28.65 15.91
N ASN A 392 1.86 -28.04 17.09
CA ASN A 392 2.77 -27.03 17.66
C ASN A 392 2.79 -25.68 16.92
N GLN A 393 1.88 -25.45 15.97
CA GLN A 393 1.63 -24.12 15.44
C GLN A 393 0.47 -23.43 16.18
N PHE A 394 0.22 -22.19 15.80
CA PHE A 394 -0.88 -21.35 16.24
C PHE A 394 -1.57 -20.76 15.01
N THR A 395 -2.72 -20.11 15.19
CA THR A 395 -3.34 -19.33 14.12
C THR A 395 -3.16 -17.85 14.35
N VAL A 396 -3.03 -17.09 13.26
CA VAL A 396 -2.97 -15.64 13.31
C VAL A 396 -3.58 -15.07 12.04
N ILE A 397 -4.56 -14.19 12.23
CA ILE A 397 -5.39 -13.69 11.13
C ILE A 397 -4.60 -12.71 10.27
N THR A 398 -4.06 -11.65 10.88
CA THR A 398 -3.41 -10.57 10.14
C THR A 398 -1.90 -10.48 10.31
N ALA A 399 -1.20 -10.17 9.22
CA ALA A 399 0.21 -9.81 9.21
C ALA A 399 0.44 -8.60 8.31
N GLN A 400 0.21 -7.40 8.86
CA GLN A 400 0.29 -6.16 8.09
C GLN A 400 1.75 -5.66 8.01
N SER A 401 2.17 -5.20 6.84
CA SER A 401 3.57 -4.88 6.53
C SER A 401 3.89 -3.43 6.20
N ARG A 402 3.18 -2.49 6.84
CA ARG A 402 3.56 -1.08 6.78
C ARG A 402 4.92 -0.86 7.44
N ASP A 403 5.87 -0.32 6.67
CA ASP A 403 7.29 -0.20 7.03
C ASP A 403 7.72 1.27 7.16
N ASN A 404 6.84 2.21 6.78
CA ASN A 404 7.06 3.64 6.90
C ASN A 404 5.78 4.34 7.42
N PRO A 405 5.88 5.26 8.42
CA PRO A 405 4.71 5.90 9.02
C PRO A 405 3.99 6.84 8.05
N ASP A 406 4.68 7.31 7.00
CA ASP A 406 4.11 8.16 5.97
C ASP A 406 3.27 7.37 4.96
N GLU A 407 3.31 6.03 4.95
CA GLU A 407 2.43 5.19 4.13
C GLU A 407 0.99 5.24 4.62
N ASP A 408 0.05 5.34 3.68
CA ASP A 408 -1.38 5.39 3.97
C ASP A 408 -2.05 4.04 3.78
N THR A 409 -1.52 3.03 4.47
CA THR A 409 -1.87 1.62 4.28
C THR A 409 -2.23 0.97 5.60
N GLY A 410 -2.94 -0.15 5.57
CA GLY A 410 -3.47 -0.83 6.75
C GLY A 410 -4.61 -1.78 6.39
N ILE A 411 -4.94 -2.66 7.33
CA ILE A 411 -6.06 -3.60 7.21
C ILE A 411 -7.17 -3.14 8.16
N SER A 412 -8.34 -2.80 7.60
CA SER A 412 -9.56 -2.50 8.37
C SER A 412 -10.55 -3.65 8.23
N ILE A 413 -10.95 -4.23 9.35
CA ILE A 413 -11.95 -5.31 9.43
C ILE A 413 -13.17 -4.72 10.13
N GLN A 414 -14.26 -4.53 9.37
CA GLN A 414 -15.45 -3.82 9.83
C GLN A 414 -16.69 -4.71 9.73
N ASN A 415 -17.48 -4.79 10.80
CA ASN A 415 -18.72 -5.58 10.83
C ASN A 415 -18.52 -7.05 10.37
N CYS A 416 -17.34 -7.62 10.62
CA CYS A 416 -17.00 -8.98 10.21
C CYS A 416 -17.27 -9.98 11.35
N SER A 417 -17.32 -11.26 11.00
CA SER A 417 -17.35 -12.36 11.96
C SER A 417 -16.00 -13.07 12.01
N ILE A 418 -15.32 -13.02 13.16
CA ILE A 418 -14.08 -13.75 13.43
C ILE A 418 -14.43 -15.11 14.04
N LEU A 419 -14.25 -16.17 13.25
CA LEU A 419 -14.74 -17.51 13.54
C LEU A 419 -13.61 -18.55 13.46
N ALA A 420 -13.89 -19.75 13.96
CA ALA A 420 -13.03 -20.91 13.81
C ALA A 420 -13.80 -22.06 13.14
N THR A 421 -13.09 -22.91 12.40
CA THR A 421 -13.63 -24.22 12.02
C THR A 421 -13.90 -25.06 13.27
N ASP A 422 -14.90 -25.94 13.24
CA ASP A 422 -15.25 -26.82 14.36
C ASP A 422 -14.04 -27.55 14.97
N GLU A 423 -13.13 -28.05 14.11
CA GLU A 423 -11.92 -28.75 14.56
C GLU A 423 -11.00 -27.85 15.40
N LEU A 424 -10.78 -26.60 14.98
CA LEU A 424 -10.00 -25.62 15.74
C LEU A 424 -10.74 -25.23 17.02
N TYR A 425 -12.05 -24.98 16.94
CA TYR A 425 -12.87 -24.57 18.07
C TYR A 425 -12.83 -25.60 19.21
N LEU A 426 -12.98 -26.89 18.88
CA LEU A 426 -12.88 -28.00 19.84
C LEU A 426 -11.48 -28.14 20.47
N ASN A 427 -10.45 -27.56 19.86
CA ASN A 427 -9.06 -27.61 20.32
C ASN A 427 -8.51 -26.24 20.79
N SER A 428 -9.37 -25.21 20.90
CA SER A 428 -8.97 -23.81 21.22
C SER A 428 -8.25 -23.69 22.57
N SER A 429 -8.55 -24.57 23.52
CA SER A 429 -7.84 -24.63 24.81
C SER A 429 -6.34 -24.97 24.69
N ARG A 430 -5.92 -25.60 23.59
CA ARG A 430 -4.54 -26.05 23.34
C ARG A 430 -3.86 -25.25 22.23
N ILE A 431 -4.62 -24.64 21.33
CA ILE A 431 -4.12 -23.95 20.14
C ILE A 431 -4.43 -22.47 20.28
N LYS A 432 -3.36 -21.68 20.37
CA LYS A 432 -3.49 -20.23 20.45
C LYS A 432 -3.90 -19.66 19.09
N SER A 433 -4.76 -18.64 19.13
CA SER A 433 -5.24 -17.94 17.95
C SER A 433 -5.22 -16.44 18.22
N TYR A 434 -4.75 -15.65 17.26
CA TYR A 434 -4.53 -14.21 17.42
C TYR A 434 -5.13 -13.40 16.27
N LEU A 435 -5.55 -12.18 16.56
CA LEU A 435 -6.05 -11.20 15.59
C LEU A 435 -4.97 -10.74 14.62
N GLY A 436 -3.71 -10.67 15.08
CA GLY A 436 -2.62 -10.29 14.22
C GLY A 436 -1.24 -10.27 14.87
N ARG A 437 -0.22 -10.06 14.03
CA ARG A 437 1.18 -9.84 14.44
C ARG A 437 1.94 -8.92 13.47
N PRO A 438 2.85 -8.06 13.96
CA PRO A 438 3.40 -6.98 13.14
C PRO A 438 4.51 -7.48 12.21
N TRP A 439 4.18 -7.76 10.95
CA TRP A 439 5.19 -8.19 9.97
C TRP A 439 6.24 -7.10 9.74
N ARG A 440 5.85 -5.82 9.84
CA ARG A 440 6.76 -4.66 9.80
C ARG A 440 6.48 -3.69 10.94
N VAL A 441 7.44 -2.80 11.18
CA VAL A 441 7.51 -2.00 12.41
C VAL A 441 6.39 -0.97 12.58
N TYR A 442 5.74 -0.54 11.50
CA TYR A 442 4.58 0.36 11.56
C TYR A 442 3.27 -0.36 11.27
N SER A 443 3.21 -1.69 11.47
CA SER A 443 2.04 -2.53 11.21
C SER A 443 0.75 -1.86 11.67
N ARG A 444 -0.29 -1.86 10.83
CA ARG A 444 -1.55 -1.17 11.12
C ARG A 444 -2.75 -2.03 10.77
N THR A 445 -3.45 -2.50 11.79
CA THR A 445 -4.67 -3.32 11.66
C THR A 445 -5.71 -2.82 12.64
N VAL A 446 -6.97 -2.72 12.20
CA VAL A 446 -8.08 -2.38 13.09
C VAL A 446 -9.25 -3.34 12.94
N LEU A 447 -9.94 -3.60 14.05
CA LEU A 447 -11.21 -4.31 14.10
C LEU A 447 -12.30 -3.36 14.63
N ILE A 448 -13.35 -3.18 13.84
CA ILE A 448 -14.43 -2.22 14.08
C ILE A 448 -15.75 -3.00 14.05
N GLU A 449 -16.54 -2.91 15.12
CA GLU A 449 -17.90 -3.47 15.21
C GLU A 449 -18.01 -4.93 14.79
N SER A 450 -16.95 -5.71 15.03
CA SER A 450 -16.86 -7.08 14.55
C SER A 450 -17.20 -8.07 15.68
N TYR A 451 -17.82 -9.19 15.30
CA TYR A 451 -18.02 -10.32 16.19
C TYR A 451 -16.71 -11.08 16.36
N ILE A 452 -16.28 -11.31 17.61
CA ILE A 452 -15.09 -12.10 17.94
C ILE A 452 -15.49 -13.27 18.83
N ASP A 453 -15.31 -14.48 18.31
CA ASP A 453 -15.56 -15.72 19.05
C ASP A 453 -14.43 -16.05 20.05
N ASP A 454 -14.69 -16.94 21.01
CA ASP A 454 -13.84 -17.14 22.19
C ASP A 454 -12.60 -18.03 21.99
N PHE A 455 -12.35 -18.48 20.77
CA PHE A 455 -11.13 -19.19 20.41
C PHE A 455 -9.90 -18.25 20.31
N ILE A 456 -10.12 -16.94 20.21
CA ILE A 456 -9.06 -15.92 20.22
C ILE A 456 -8.47 -15.79 21.62
N ASP A 457 -7.14 -15.85 21.71
CA ASP A 457 -6.41 -15.68 22.96
C ASP A 457 -6.73 -14.32 23.60
N ASP A 458 -6.80 -14.26 24.93
CA ASP A 458 -7.21 -13.04 25.64
C ASP A 458 -6.25 -11.86 25.43
N LYS A 459 -4.98 -12.14 25.10
CA LYS A 459 -4.00 -11.15 24.66
C LYS A 459 -4.39 -10.47 23.34
N GLY A 460 -5.20 -11.12 22.51
CA GLY A 460 -5.69 -10.66 21.21
C GLY A 460 -4.62 -10.67 20.12
N TRP A 461 -3.45 -10.11 20.41
CA TRP A 461 -2.36 -9.88 19.46
C TRP A 461 -1.08 -10.60 19.90
N THR A 462 -0.24 -10.98 18.95
CA THR A 462 1.06 -11.63 19.24
C THR A 462 2.22 -10.93 18.54
N LYS A 463 3.40 -10.99 19.15
CA LYS A 463 4.61 -10.39 18.58
C LYS A 463 5.05 -11.16 17.34
N TRP A 464 5.88 -10.55 16.49
CA TRP A 464 6.43 -11.22 15.32
C TRP A 464 7.46 -12.29 15.71
N SER A 465 8.73 -11.91 15.85
CA SER A 465 9.81 -12.75 16.36
C SER A 465 10.62 -12.07 17.47
N ASN A 466 10.64 -10.73 17.46
CA ASN A 466 11.27 -9.87 18.45
C ASN A 466 10.24 -8.81 18.94
N GLU A 467 10.70 -7.85 19.73
CA GLU A 467 9.87 -6.74 20.23
C GLU A 467 9.91 -5.49 19.33
N GLN A 468 10.35 -5.62 18.07
CA GLN A 468 10.33 -4.48 17.15
C GLN A 468 8.90 -4.10 16.75
N GLY A 469 8.66 -2.80 16.64
CA GLY A 469 7.39 -2.26 16.19
C GLY A 469 6.31 -2.19 17.26
N LEU A 470 6.49 -2.77 18.46
CA LEU A 470 5.45 -2.78 19.50
C LEU A 470 5.09 -1.38 20.02
N ASP A 471 5.98 -0.41 19.82
CA ASP A 471 5.80 1.00 20.17
C ASP A 471 5.28 1.88 19.03
N SER A 472 5.32 1.39 17.80
CA SER A 472 5.12 2.17 16.57
C SER A 472 4.05 1.60 15.64
N LEU A 473 3.63 0.35 15.86
CA LEU A 473 2.44 -0.24 15.27
C LEU A 473 1.17 0.50 15.73
N PHE A 474 0.06 0.27 15.02
CA PHE A 474 -1.26 0.73 15.41
C PHE A 474 -2.26 -0.42 15.30
N TYR A 475 -2.55 -1.08 16.42
CA TYR A 475 -3.54 -2.15 16.53
C TYR A 475 -4.76 -1.65 17.30
N GLY A 476 -5.86 -1.45 16.58
CA GLY A 476 -7.08 -0.83 17.08
C GLY A 476 -8.23 -1.80 17.23
N GLU A 477 -8.97 -1.69 18.34
CA GLU A 477 -10.28 -2.34 18.52
C GLU A 477 -11.33 -1.27 18.84
N TYR A 478 -12.49 -1.31 18.18
CA TYR A 478 -13.62 -0.40 18.39
C TYR A 478 -14.94 -1.17 18.39
N GLU A 479 -15.71 -1.06 19.48
CA GLU A 479 -17.07 -1.62 19.63
C GLU A 479 -17.26 -3.09 19.15
N ASN A 480 -16.20 -3.90 19.24
CA ASN A 480 -16.27 -5.33 18.94
C ASN A 480 -17.11 -6.06 20.00
N TYR A 481 -17.86 -7.07 19.57
CA TYR A 481 -18.76 -7.85 20.42
C TYR A 481 -18.49 -9.35 20.30
N GLY A 482 -19.16 -10.15 21.13
CA GLY A 482 -18.92 -11.59 21.20
C GLY A 482 -18.00 -11.99 22.36
N PRO A 483 -17.86 -13.29 22.62
CA PRO A 483 -17.20 -13.77 23.83
C PRO A 483 -15.67 -13.57 23.83
N GLY A 484 -15.03 -13.44 22.66
CA GLY A 484 -13.61 -13.13 22.48
C GLY A 484 -13.26 -11.62 22.45
N SER A 485 -14.26 -10.72 22.52
CA SER A 485 -14.03 -9.27 22.42
C SER A 485 -13.61 -8.59 23.73
N LYS A 486 -13.45 -9.34 24.83
CA LYS A 486 -13.03 -8.80 26.12
C LYS A 486 -11.62 -8.19 26.04
N ILE A 487 -11.48 -6.96 26.53
CA ILE A 487 -10.24 -6.20 26.42
C ILE A 487 -9.34 -6.24 27.68
N ASP A 488 -9.84 -6.76 28.81
CA ASP A 488 -9.17 -6.67 30.12
C ASP A 488 -7.74 -7.24 30.17
N ASN A 489 -7.46 -8.24 29.33
CA ASN A 489 -6.19 -8.97 29.31
C ASN A 489 -5.37 -8.76 28.02
N ARG A 490 -5.76 -7.81 27.17
CA ARG A 490 -5.03 -7.49 25.93
C ARG A 490 -3.57 -7.14 26.22
N VAL A 491 -2.75 -7.17 25.17
CA VAL A 491 -1.34 -6.77 25.26
C VAL A 491 -1.18 -5.33 25.76
N GLU A 492 -0.13 -5.06 26.54
CA GLU A 492 0.18 -3.73 27.09
C GLU A 492 1.12 -2.91 26.18
N TRP A 493 1.08 -3.15 24.87
CA TRP A 493 1.96 -2.47 23.93
C TRP A 493 1.54 -1.02 23.71
N LEU A 494 2.50 -0.11 23.56
CA LEU A 494 2.17 1.31 23.29
C LEU A 494 1.43 1.51 21.96
N GLY A 495 1.64 0.62 20.98
CA GLY A 495 0.92 0.62 19.70
C GLY A 495 -0.46 -0.06 19.73
N TYR A 496 -0.87 -0.65 20.86
CA TYR A 496 -2.24 -1.15 21.00
C TYR A 496 -3.16 -0.03 21.48
N HIS A 497 -4.33 0.09 20.85
CA HIS A 497 -5.28 1.18 21.07
C HIS A 497 -6.70 0.64 21.20
N LEU A 498 -7.36 0.99 22.30
CA LEU A 498 -8.82 1.02 22.33
C LEU A 498 -9.25 2.32 21.66
N MET A 499 -9.80 2.22 20.46
CA MET A 499 -10.11 3.38 19.63
C MET A 499 -11.38 4.09 20.12
N ASP A 500 -11.46 5.41 19.89
CA ASP A 500 -12.71 6.15 19.95
C ASP A 500 -13.38 6.23 18.56
N TYR A 501 -14.54 6.89 18.49
CA TYR A 501 -15.28 7.07 17.24
C TYR A 501 -14.46 7.77 16.15
N ASN A 502 -13.68 8.80 16.51
CA ASN A 502 -12.92 9.57 15.53
C ASN A 502 -11.73 8.76 15.00
N ASP A 503 -11.07 7.98 15.87
CA ASP A 503 -10.03 7.05 15.47
C ASP A 503 -10.58 6.01 14.50
N ALA A 504 -11.69 5.35 14.87
CA ALA A 504 -12.34 4.33 14.05
C ALA A 504 -12.88 4.87 12.72
N TYR A 505 -13.44 6.10 12.71
CA TYR A 505 -14.00 6.72 11.50
C TYR A 505 -12.95 6.88 10.39
N ASN A 506 -11.68 7.12 10.74
CA ASN A 506 -10.58 7.22 9.78
C ASN A 506 -10.29 5.90 9.03
N PHE A 507 -10.81 4.78 9.51
CA PHE A 507 -10.63 3.44 8.93
C PHE A 507 -11.88 2.90 8.23
N THR A 508 -12.92 3.74 8.07
CA THR A 508 -14.14 3.41 7.33
C THR A 508 -13.93 3.47 5.82
N VAL A 509 -14.89 2.96 5.06
CA VAL A 509 -14.83 2.93 3.59
C VAL A 509 -14.66 4.33 2.97
N SER A 510 -15.41 5.32 3.45
CA SER A 510 -15.38 6.69 2.92
C SER A 510 -14.06 7.41 3.17
N GLU A 511 -13.44 7.26 4.34
CA GLU A 511 -12.20 7.97 4.67
C GLU A 511 -10.95 7.19 4.27
N PHE A 512 -10.89 5.88 4.53
CA PHE A 512 -9.66 5.10 4.41
C PHE A 512 -9.33 4.72 2.98
N ILE A 513 -10.34 4.35 2.20
CA ILE A 513 -10.20 3.91 0.81
C ILE A 513 -10.97 4.81 -0.16
N THR A 514 -11.46 5.96 0.29
CA THR A 514 -12.20 6.94 -0.53
C THR A 514 -13.35 6.29 -1.31
N GLY A 515 -14.08 5.38 -0.66
CA GLY A 515 -15.04 4.48 -1.30
C GLY A 515 -16.08 5.18 -2.18
N ASP A 516 -16.62 6.31 -1.70
CA ASP A 516 -17.60 7.14 -2.42
C ASP A 516 -17.15 7.58 -3.82
N GLU A 517 -15.84 7.62 -4.08
CA GLU A 517 -15.32 8.05 -5.38
C GLU A 517 -15.31 6.94 -6.43
N TRP A 518 -15.41 5.67 -6.04
CA TRP A 518 -15.23 4.56 -6.97
C TRP A 518 -16.17 3.37 -6.75
N LEU A 519 -16.57 3.05 -5.51
CA LEU A 519 -17.40 1.88 -5.20
C LEU A 519 -18.82 2.00 -5.76
N GLU A 520 -19.41 3.20 -5.80
CA GLU A 520 -20.74 3.41 -6.40
C GLU A 520 -20.80 2.89 -7.86
N SER A 521 -19.71 3.06 -8.61
CA SER A 521 -19.61 2.59 -10.01
C SER A 521 -19.44 1.07 -10.15
N THR A 522 -19.21 0.36 -9.05
CA THR A 522 -18.98 -1.09 -9.06
C THR A 522 -20.25 -1.89 -8.88
N SER A 523 -21.34 -1.28 -8.38
CA SER A 523 -22.56 -1.95 -7.91
C SER A 523 -22.32 -2.97 -6.77
N VAL A 524 -21.22 -2.86 -6.02
CA VAL A 524 -20.98 -3.67 -4.80
C VAL A 524 -21.60 -2.92 -3.62
N PRO A 525 -22.39 -3.59 -2.75
CA PRO A 525 -22.89 -2.95 -1.53
C PRO A 525 -21.74 -2.55 -0.60
N TYR A 526 -21.87 -1.40 0.05
CA TYR A 526 -20.92 -0.97 1.09
C TYR A 526 -21.60 0.00 2.05
N ASP A 527 -21.11 0.00 3.29
CA ASP A 527 -21.45 1.01 4.29
C ASP A 527 -20.30 2.02 4.39
N ASP A 528 -20.61 3.31 4.24
CA ASP A 528 -19.63 4.40 4.10
C ASP A 528 -18.83 4.67 5.38
N GLY A 529 -19.45 4.46 6.53
CA GLY A 529 -18.99 4.91 7.86
C GLY A 529 -19.08 3.81 8.90
N ILE A 530 -19.05 4.21 10.18
CA ILE A 530 -19.40 3.39 11.35
C ILE A 530 -20.93 3.37 11.46
#